data_AF-A0A839ND12-F1
#
_entry.id   AF-A0A839ND12-F1
#
_cell.length_a   1.000
_cell.length_b   1.000
_cell.length_c   1.000
_cell.angle_alpha   90.00
_cell.angle_beta   90.00
_cell.angle_gamma   90.00
#
_symmetry.space_group_name_H-M   'P 1'
#
loop_
_entity.id
_entity.type
_entity.pdbx_description
1 polymer ?
#
loop_
_entity_poly.entity_id
_entity_poly.type
_entity_poly.pdbx_seq_one_letter_code
_entity_poly.pdbx_strand_id
1 'polypeptide(L)'
;MPPEQQDRTASGAGGFTLLGPDRVPYRSDTPGLLGGNGRLHIYGRLDCPSALRALGKGYARHRVFFADESTAIAAGYRPCGNCLREKYRVWKAASRTAIPSDSSPAGDSLNG
;
A
#
# COMPACT_ATOMS: atom_id res chain seq x y z
N MET A 1 3.97 -17.82 11.84
CA MET A 1 5.34 -17.32 11.64
C MET A 1 5.34 -16.31 10.50
N PRO A 2 5.34 -14.99 10.78
CA PRO A 2 6.05 -14.00 9.97
C PRO A 2 7.56 -14.08 10.28
N PRO A 3 8.43 -13.53 9.41
CA PRO A 3 9.86 -13.84 9.40
C PRO A 3 10.59 -13.28 10.62
N GLU A 4 11.18 -14.21 11.37
CA GLU A 4 12.43 -14.01 12.08
C GLU A 4 13.50 -13.58 11.05
N GLN A 5 14.46 -12.75 11.49
CA GLN A 5 15.70 -12.36 10.78
C GLN A 5 15.56 -11.12 9.87
N GLN A 6 16.43 -10.08 9.92
CA GLN A 6 17.88 -10.10 10.09
C GLN A 6 18.45 -8.71 10.47
N ASP A 7 19.53 -8.80 11.26
CA ASP A 7 20.76 -8.00 11.26
C ASP A 7 20.81 -6.56 11.78
N ARG A 8 21.85 -6.34 12.59
CA ARG A 8 22.12 -5.24 13.50
C ARG A 8 22.79 -4.10 12.73
N THR A 9 22.11 -3.00 12.43
CA THR A 9 22.82 -1.71 12.32
C THR A 9 21.91 -0.50 12.50
N ALA A 10 22.43 0.43 13.31
CA ALA A 10 21.94 1.78 13.61
C ALA A 10 20.87 1.92 14.71
N SER A 11 21.31 1.65 15.95
CA SER A 11 20.80 2.24 17.19
C SER A 11 20.63 3.76 17.05
N GLY A 12 19.41 4.25 17.27
CA GLY A 12 19.07 5.66 17.25
C GLY A 12 17.70 5.96 17.86
N ALA A 13 17.44 5.49 19.09
CA ALA A 13 16.55 6.08 20.10
C ALA A 13 15.11 6.56 19.72
N GLY A 14 14.47 6.04 18.68
CA GLY A 14 13.06 6.34 18.42
C GLY A 14 12.41 5.30 17.51
N GLY A 15 11.68 4.34 18.08
CA GLY A 15 10.94 3.35 17.29
C GLY A 15 9.98 4.03 16.31
N PHE A 16 10.06 3.65 15.04
CA PHE A 16 9.17 4.11 13.99
C PHE A 16 7.82 3.41 14.10
N THR A 17 6.73 4.12 13.83
CA THR A 17 5.40 3.51 13.76
C THR A 17 5.08 3.17 12.31
N LEU A 18 5.06 1.88 12.00
CA LEU A 18 4.68 1.35 10.70
C LEU A 18 3.22 0.91 10.72
N LEU A 19 2.57 0.91 9.57
CA LEU A 19 1.22 0.37 9.42
C LEU A 19 1.30 -1.07 8.90
N GLY A 20 0.75 -2.00 9.68
CA GLY A 20 0.68 -3.41 9.31
C GLY A 20 -0.38 -3.69 8.24
N PRO A 21 -0.41 -4.93 7.72
CA PRO A 21 -1.37 -5.35 6.69
C PRO A 21 -2.82 -5.24 7.17
N ASP A 22 -3.05 -5.38 8.48
CA ASP A 22 -4.37 -5.26 9.09
C ASP A 22 -4.79 -3.80 9.37
N ARG A 23 -4.03 -2.82 8.87
CA ARG A 23 -4.16 -1.38 9.23
C ARG A 23 -3.96 -1.11 10.72
N VAL A 24 -3.25 -2.01 11.40
CA VAL A 24 -2.86 -1.85 12.80
C VAL A 24 -1.46 -1.23 12.86
N PRO A 25 -1.29 -0.08 13.53
CA PRO A 25 0.02 0.51 13.71
C PRO A 25 0.87 -0.36 14.66
N TYR A 26 2.10 -0.65 14.29
CA TYR A 26 3.06 -1.38 15.12
C TYR A 26 4.41 -0.65 15.17
N ARG A 27 5.16 -0.86 16.25
CA ARG A 27 6.49 -0.28 16.41
C ARG A 27 7.52 -1.13 15.68
N SER A 28 8.37 -0.46 14.92
CA SER A 28 9.49 -1.06 14.20
C SER A 28 10.75 -0.25 14.48
N ASP A 29 11.88 -0.95 14.57
CA ASP A 29 13.20 -0.31 14.68
C ASP A 29 13.66 0.28 13.34
N THR A 30 13.00 -0.11 12.24
CA THR A 30 13.26 0.43 10.90
C THR A 30 12.14 1.37 10.45
N PRO A 31 12.48 2.43 9.68
CA PRO A 31 11.49 3.39 9.17
C PRO A 31 10.58 2.83 8.06
N GLY A 32 10.78 1.57 7.63
CA GLY A 32 10.05 0.94 6.52
C GLY A 32 10.62 1.31 5.13
N LEU A 33 10.40 0.45 4.14
CA LEU A 33 10.89 0.66 2.76
C LEU A 33 10.01 1.62 1.95
N LEU A 34 8.73 1.73 2.31
CA LEU A 34 7.74 2.52 1.56
C LEU A 34 7.03 3.51 2.46
N GLY A 35 6.57 4.61 1.86
CA GLY A 35 5.82 5.64 2.53
C GLY A 35 4.52 5.96 1.81
N GLY A 36 3.53 6.43 2.54
CA GLY A 36 2.21 6.67 1.98
C GLY A 36 1.48 7.85 2.59
N ASN A 37 0.31 8.11 2.00
CA ASN A 37 -0.67 9.05 2.46
C ASN A 37 -1.77 8.32 3.22
N GLY A 38 -1.85 8.52 4.53
CA GLY A 38 -2.94 7.97 5.34
C GLY A 38 -4.32 8.49 4.87
N ARG A 39 -4.43 9.75 4.46
CA ARG A 39 -5.73 10.34 4.04
C ARG A 39 -6.18 9.90 2.66
N LEU A 40 -5.24 9.71 1.72
CA LEU A 40 -5.57 9.31 0.34
C LEU A 40 -5.49 7.79 0.10
N HIS A 41 -5.05 7.03 1.11
CA HIS A 41 -4.74 5.60 1.03
C HIS A 41 -3.83 5.27 -0.17
N ILE A 42 -2.77 6.05 -0.35
CA ILE A 42 -1.81 5.87 -1.43
C ILE A 42 -0.47 5.46 -0.82
N TYR A 43 0.16 4.40 -1.32
CA TYR A 43 1.54 4.08 -0.99
C TYR A 43 2.45 4.40 -2.18
N GLY A 44 3.71 4.68 -1.88
CA GLY A 44 4.73 4.99 -2.87
C GLY A 44 6.11 4.93 -2.26
N ARG A 45 7.10 5.34 -3.06
CA ARG A 45 8.46 5.44 -2.56
C ARG A 45 8.68 6.72 -1.73
N LEU A 46 9.64 6.65 -0.82
CA LEU A 46 10.00 7.77 0.07
C LEU A 46 10.62 8.96 -0.69
N ASP A 47 11.20 8.71 -1.87
CA ASP A 47 11.80 9.67 -2.80
C ASP A 47 10.79 10.28 -3.79
N CYS A 48 9.50 10.00 -3.64
CA CYS A 48 8.49 10.48 -4.59
C CYS A 48 8.46 12.02 -4.64
N PRO A 49 8.56 12.64 -5.83
CA PRO A 49 8.50 14.11 -5.98
C PRO A 49 7.19 14.69 -5.43
N SER A 50 6.10 13.94 -5.52
CA SER A 50 4.80 14.32 -4.95
C SER A 50 4.82 14.30 -3.43
N ALA A 51 5.52 13.34 -2.82
CA ALA A 51 5.70 13.27 -1.37
C ALA A 51 6.60 14.42 -0.89
N LEU A 52 7.72 14.67 -1.57
CA LEU A 52 8.63 15.78 -1.27
C LEU A 52 7.93 17.14 -1.36
N ARG A 53 7.12 17.37 -2.41
CA ARG A 53 6.30 18.59 -2.53
C ARG A 53 5.24 18.72 -1.44
N ALA A 54 4.70 17.61 -0.96
CA ALA A 54 3.69 17.62 0.10
C ALA A 54 4.31 17.93 1.48
N LEU A 55 5.56 17.53 1.74
CA LEU A 55 6.25 17.79 3.00
C LEU A 55 6.27 19.29 3.36
N GLY A 56 6.45 20.17 2.38
CA GLY A 56 6.41 21.63 2.58
C GLY A 56 5.03 22.22 2.91
N LYS A 57 3.94 21.44 2.83
CA LYS A 57 2.56 21.89 3.06
C LYS A 57 1.93 21.37 4.36
N GLY A 58 2.75 20.82 5.28
CA GLY A 58 2.25 20.26 6.54
C GLY A 58 1.65 18.86 6.40
N TYR A 59 2.09 18.11 5.40
CA TYR A 59 1.69 16.73 5.11
C TYR A 59 2.39 15.68 5.99
N ALA A 60 3.49 16.05 6.66
CA ALA A 60 4.29 15.14 7.48
C ALA A 60 3.47 14.37 8.53
N ARG A 61 2.43 15.01 9.08
CA ARG A 61 1.51 14.45 10.10
C ARG A 61 0.62 13.30 9.62
N HIS A 62 0.44 13.11 8.32
CA HIS A 62 -0.34 12.00 7.75
C HIS A 62 0.51 11.01 6.96
N ARG A 63 1.85 11.14 7.07
CA ARG A 63 2.78 10.22 6.45
C ARG A 63 2.76 8.91 7.22
N VAL A 64 2.35 7.85 6.54
CA VAL A 64 2.43 6.48 7.04
C VAL A 64 3.61 5.78 6.40
N PHE A 65 4.13 4.78 7.07
CA PHE A 65 5.27 3.99 6.62
C PHE A 65 4.88 2.52 6.61
N PHE A 66 5.41 1.78 5.64
CA PHE A 66 5.16 0.36 5.45
C PHE A 66 6.49 -0.38 5.39
N ALA A 67 6.53 -1.59 5.96
CA ALA A 67 7.69 -2.46 5.83
C ALA A 67 8.01 -2.73 4.36
N ASP A 68 6.98 -3.06 3.58
CA ASP A 68 7.09 -3.48 2.19
C ASP A 68 5.79 -3.17 1.41
N GLU A 69 5.80 -3.46 0.11
CA GLU A 69 4.65 -3.22 -0.77
C GLU A 69 3.46 -4.13 -0.48
N SER A 70 3.71 -5.40 -0.19
CA SER A 70 2.63 -6.36 0.07
C SER A 70 1.85 -5.97 1.33
N THR A 71 2.54 -5.49 2.36
CA THR A 71 1.94 -4.90 3.56
C THR A 71 1.04 -3.71 3.22
N ALA A 72 1.50 -2.79 2.35
CA ALA A 72 0.70 -1.64 1.93
C ALA A 72 -0.56 -2.04 1.14
N ILE A 73 -0.43 -3.00 0.22
CA ILE A 73 -1.54 -3.52 -0.57
C ILE A 73 -2.56 -4.23 0.34
N ALA A 74 -2.10 -5.07 1.26
CA ALA A 74 -2.95 -5.76 2.23
C ALA A 74 -3.70 -4.77 3.14
N ALA A 75 -3.05 -3.68 3.53
CA ALA A 75 -3.68 -2.57 4.27
C ALA A 75 -4.71 -1.78 3.44
N GLY A 76 -4.89 -2.10 2.15
CA GLY A 76 -5.84 -1.44 1.25
C GLY A 76 -5.33 -0.14 0.63
N TYR A 77 -4.01 0.06 0.60
CA TYR A 77 -3.40 1.22 -0.05
C TYR A 77 -3.16 0.93 -1.52
N ARG A 78 -3.40 1.93 -2.37
CA ARG A 78 -3.13 1.85 -3.81
C ARG A 78 -1.74 2.40 -4.17
N PRO A 79 -1.07 1.87 -5.20
CA PRO A 79 0.20 2.43 -5.69
C PRO A 79 0.02 3.85 -6.20
N CYS A 80 1.03 4.69 -5.96
CA CYS A 80 1.06 6.06 -6.45
C CYS A 80 1.21 6.10 -7.98
N GLY A 81 0.26 6.71 -8.69
CA GLY A 81 0.31 6.86 -10.14
C GLY A 81 1.45 7.74 -10.68
N ASN A 82 2.22 8.42 -9.81
CA ASN A 82 3.34 9.27 -10.19
C ASN A 82 4.69 8.55 -10.11
N CYS A 83 5.03 7.96 -8.95
CA CYS A 83 6.29 7.23 -8.77
C CYS A 83 6.18 5.72 -9.06
N LEU A 84 4.99 5.14 -8.99
CA LEU A 84 4.71 3.72 -9.25
C LEU A 84 3.68 3.58 -10.38
N ARG A 85 3.90 4.29 -11.49
CA ARG A 85 2.99 4.33 -12.66
C ARG A 85 2.65 2.93 -13.17
N GLU A 86 3.64 2.06 -13.31
CA GLU A 86 3.47 0.70 -13.82
C GLU A 86 2.59 -0.14 -12.90
N LYS A 87 2.93 -0.18 -11.60
CA LYS A 87 2.14 -0.88 -10.59
C LYS A 87 0.72 -0.31 -10.46
N TYR A 88 0.56 1.00 -10.62
CA TYR A 88 -0.76 1.64 -10.68
C TYR A 88 -1.59 1.19 -11.87
N ARG A 89 -0.98 0.98 -13.05
CA ARG A 89 -1.69 0.41 -14.21
C ARG A 89 -2.14 -1.02 -13.93
N VAL A 90 -1.29 -1.84 -13.32
CA VAL A 90 -1.62 -3.22 -12.92
C VAL A 90 -2.76 -3.24 -11.91
N TRP A 91 -2.66 -2.46 -10.83
CA TRP A 91 -3.71 -2.33 -9.82
C TRP A 91 -5.04 -1.85 -10.42
N LYS A 92 -4.99 -0.87 -11.34
CA LYS A 92 -6.18 -0.36 -12.04
C LYS A 92 -6.79 -1.39 -13.00
N ALA A 93 -5.98 -2.24 -13.63
CA ALA A 93 -6.47 -3.33 -14.48
C ALA A 93 -7.09 -4.47 -13.64
N ALA A 94 -6.46 -4.83 -12.52
CA ALA A 94 -6.97 -5.84 -11.59
C ALA A 94 -8.32 -5.42 -10.98
N SER A 95 -8.44 -4.16 -10.56
CA SER A 95 -9.70 -3.60 -10.02
C SER A 95 -10.83 -3.50 -11.06
N ARG A 96 -10.51 -3.44 -12.35
CA ARG A 96 -11.51 -3.54 -13.43
C ARG A 96 -11.96 -4.97 -13.73
N THR A 97 -11.18 -5.96 -13.33
CA THR A 97 -11.45 -7.38 -13.58
C THR A 97 -12.12 -8.05 -12.38
N ALA A 98 -11.93 -7.50 -11.17
CA ALA A 98 -12.52 -8.02 -9.94
C ALA A 98 -14.00 -7.65 -9.71
N ILE A 99 -14.72 -7.16 -10.73
CA ILE A 99 -16.17 -7.29 -10.73
C ILE A 99 -16.44 -8.70 -11.28
N PRO A 100 -16.80 -9.71 -10.46
CA PRO A 100 -17.52 -10.85 -10.99
C PRO A 100 -18.85 -10.28 -11.50
N SER A 101 -18.89 -9.97 -12.79
CA SER A 101 -20.14 -9.86 -13.52
C SER A 101 -20.76 -11.25 -13.48
N ASP A 102 -21.48 -11.54 -12.39
CA ASP A 102 -22.51 -12.56 -12.33
C ASP A 102 -23.59 -12.19 -13.34
N SER A 103 -23.27 -12.46 -14.60
CA SER A 103 -24.25 -12.64 -15.64
C SER A 103 -24.11 -14.09 -16.05
N SER A 104 -24.55 -14.96 -15.15
CA SER A 104 -24.95 -16.31 -15.48
C SER A 104 -25.93 -16.22 -16.66
N PRO A 105 -25.61 -16.72 -17.86
CA PRO A 105 -26.65 -16.96 -18.83
C PRO A 105 -27.45 -18.14 -18.27
N ALA A 106 -28.61 -17.85 -17.68
CA ALA A 106 -29.60 -18.88 -17.45
C ALA A 106 -29.87 -19.52 -18.82
N GLY A 107 -29.37 -20.75 -18.99
CA GLY A 107 -29.85 -21.62 -20.04
C GLY A 107 -31.30 -21.95 -19.73
N ASP A 108 -32.17 -21.73 -20.71
CA ASP A 108 -33.45 -22.41 -20.84
C ASP A 108 -33.53 -22.84 -22.31
N SER A 109 -32.97 -24.01 -22.63
CA SER A 109 -33.74 -25.24 -22.84
C SER A 109 -34.89 -25.04 -23.81
N LEU A 110 -34.58 -25.28 -25.10
CA LEU A 110 -35.54 -25.69 -26.11
C LEU A 110 -36.43 -26.82 -25.57
N ASN A 111 -37.75 -26.63 -25.63
CA ASN A 111 -38.72 -27.71 -25.74
C ASN A 111 -40.02 -27.19 -26.35
N GLY A 112 -40.50 -27.86 -27.40
CA GLY A 112 -41.86 -27.74 -27.93
C GLY A 112 -41.92 -27.60 -29.44
#